data_AF-A0A1H4JHB4-F1
#
_entry.id   AF-A0A1H4JHB4-F1
#
_cell.length_a   1.000
_cell.length_b   1.000
_cell.length_c   1.000
_cell.angle_alpha   90.00
_cell.angle_beta   90.00
_cell.angle_gamma   90.00
#
_symmetry.space_group_name_H-M   'P 1'
#
loop_
_entity.id
_entity.type
_entity.pdbx_description
1 polymer ?
#
loop_
_entity_poly.entity_id
_entity_poly.type
_entity_poly.pdbx_seq_one_letter_code
_entity_poly.pdbx_strand_id
1 'polypeptide(L)' 'MFVPPEVRVFSVFVMIFFALWTGTALFAAIAPYTLWKITQSWKAVKEPPKAYFVLQRVIGILFAAVGISFWVFVWTRH' A
#
# COMPACT_ATOMS: atom_id res chain seq x y z
N MET A 1 11.95 30.30 0.40
CA MET A 1 10.49 30.23 0.58
C MET A 1 10.22 29.75 2.00
N PHE A 2 9.61 30.57 2.85
CA PHE A 2 9.27 30.18 4.22
C PHE A 2 8.07 29.22 4.15
N VAL A 3 8.30 27.92 4.36
CA VAL A 3 7.21 26.94 4.38
C VAL A 3 6.63 26.96 5.79
N PRO A 4 5.32 27.24 5.96
CA PRO A 4 4.69 27.20 7.28
C PRO A 4 4.92 25.84 7.94
N PRO A 5 5.21 25.79 9.26
CA PRO A 5 5.51 24.55 9.96
C PRO A 5 4.38 23.51 9.84
N GLU A 6 3.12 23.97 9.78
CA GLU A 6 1.93 23.15 9.57
C GLU A 6 2.00 22.34 8.27
N VAL A 7 2.43 22.97 7.17
CA VAL A 7 2.53 22.33 5.85
C VAL A 7 3.63 21.27 5.85
N ARG A 8 4.72 21.50 6.58
CA ARG A 8 5.81 20.53 6.76
C ARG A 8 5.37 19.32 7.56
N VAL A 9 4.58 19.52 8.62
CA VAL A 9 4.04 18.40 9.40
C VAL A 9 3.08 17.58 8.54
N PHE A 10 2.17 18.24 7.82
CA PHE A 10 1.24 17.57 6.92
C PHE A 10 1.96 16.75 5.83
N SER A 11 3.01 17.30 5.21
CA SER A 11 3.76 16.56 4.17
C SER A 11 4.45 15.31 4.72
N VAL A 12 5.00 15.36 5.95
CA VAL A 12 5.57 14.18 6.62
C VAL A 12 4.51 13.11 6.84
N PHE A 13 3.32 13.48 7.30
CA PHE A 13 2.21 12.53 7.46
C PHE A 13 1.83 11.86 6.14
N VAL A 14 1.71 12.64 5.07
CA VAL A 14 1.39 12.13 3.72
C VAL A 14 2.47 11.16 3.25
N MET A 15 3.76 11.47 3.44
CA MET A 15 4.86 10.57 3.06
C MET A 15 4.81 9.24 3.83
N ILE A 16 4.55 9.28 5.14
CA ILE A 16 4.43 8.06 5.96
C ILE A 16 3.24 7.21 5.46
N PHE A 17 2.10 7.84 5.20
CA PHE A 17 0.94 7.15 4.66
C PHE A 17 1.26 6.45 3.33
N PHE A 18 1.86 7.14 2.37
CA PHE A 18 2.21 6.56 1.08
C PHE A 18 3.29 5.48 1.19
N ALA A 19 4.21 5.57 2.16
CA ALA A 19 5.21 4.55 2.42
C ALA A 19 4.54 3.25 2.90
N LEU A 20 3.66 3.35 3.90
CA LEU A 20 2.90 2.21 4.42
C LEU A 20 1.95 1.64 3.36
N TRP A 21 1.27 2.50 2.61
CA TRP A 21 0.39 2.10 1.50
C TRP A 21 1.14 1.29 0.45
N THR A 22 2.26 1.82 -0.03
CA THR A 22 3.05 1.16 -1.08
C THR A 22 3.63 -0.16 -0.59
N GLY A 23 4.16 -0.18 0.64
CA GLY A 23 4.67 -1.41 1.25
C GLY A 23 3.60 -2.49 1.43
N THR A 24 2.41 -2.12 1.92
CA THR A 24 1.29 -3.06 2.09
C THR A 24 0.72 -3.54 0.76
N ALA A 25 0.61 -2.67 -0.25
CA ALA A 25 0.18 -3.04 -1.59
C ALA A 25 1.17 -4.01 -2.27
N LEU A 26 2.48 -3.76 -2.16
CA LEU A 26 3.52 -4.66 -2.64
C LEU A 26 3.49 -6.01 -1.91
N PHE A 27 3.32 -5.98 -0.59
CA PHE A 27 3.20 -7.21 0.19
C PHE A 27 1.96 -8.03 -0.21
N ALA A 28 0.83 -7.36 -0.45
CA ALA A 28 -0.38 -8.01 -0.97
C ALA A 28 -0.17 -8.59 -2.38
N ALA A 29 0.62 -7.93 -3.23
CA ALA A 29 0.96 -8.42 -4.57
C ALA A 29 1.85 -9.67 -4.53
N ILE A 30 2.86 -9.70 -3.66
CA ILE A 30 3.83 -10.82 -3.58
C ILE A 30 3.22 -12.00 -2.81
N ALA A 31 2.70 -11.75 -1.62
CA ALA A 31 2.25 -12.77 -0.66
C ALA A 31 0.81 -12.49 -0.18
N PRO A 32 -0.20 -12.55 -1.07
CA PRO A 32 -1.60 -12.26 -0.76
C PRO A 32 -2.14 -13.15 0.37
N TYR A 33 -1.74 -14.43 0.37
CA TYR A 33 -2.16 -15.42 1.35
C TYR A 33 -1.65 -15.06 2.75
N THR A 34 -0.38 -14.67 2.87
CA THR A 34 0.19 -14.26 4.15
C THR A 34 -0.47 -12.99 4.68
N LEU A 35 -0.73 -12.01 3.81
CA LEU A 35 -1.45 -10.79 4.19
C LEU A 35 -2.88 -11.09 4.64
N TRP A 36 -3.61 -11.92 3.91
CA TRP A 36 -4.93 -12.38 4.32
C TRP A 36 -4.88 -13.14 5.65
N LYS A 37 -3.87 -13.99 5.84
CA LYS A 37 -3.69 -14.74 7.09
C LYS A 37 -3.49 -13.81 8.29
N ILE A 38 -2.73 -12.72 8.13
CA ILE A 38 -2.53 -11.76 9.22
C ILE A 38 -3.80 -10.93 9.49
N THR A 39 -4.46 -10.46 8.42
CA THR A 39 -5.50 -9.42 8.53
C THR A 39 -6.92 -9.96 8.67
N GLN A 40 -7.21 -11.12 8.07
CA GLN A 40 -8.58 -11.65 7.91
C GLN A 40 -8.75 -13.09 8.39
N SER A 41 -7.68 -13.85 8.70
CA SER A 41 -7.85 -15.26 9.13
C SER A 41 -8.68 -15.41 10.39
N TRP A 42 -8.54 -14.48 11.34
CA TRP A 42 -9.27 -14.50 12.60
C TRP A 42 -10.79 -14.30 12.43
N LYS A 43 -11.23 -13.75 11.29
CA LYS A 43 -12.64 -13.58 10.95
C LYS A 43 -13.21 -14.73 10.13
N ALA A 44 -12.37 -15.55 9.53
CA ALA A 44 -12.80 -16.51 8.52
C ALA A 44 -13.03 -17.90 9.11
N VAL A 45 -14.22 -18.46 8.88
CA VAL A 45 -14.58 -19.83 9.29
C VAL A 45 -13.97 -20.88 8.34
N LYS A 46 -13.67 -20.50 7.10
CA LYS A 46 -13.04 -21.36 6.07
C LYS A 46 -12.06 -20.57 5.22
N GLU A 47 -11.07 -21.26 4.66
CA GLU A 47 -10.10 -20.66 3.76
C GLU A 47 -10.74 -20.23 2.42
N PRO A 48 -10.40 -19.03 1.89
CA PRO A 48 -10.89 -18.56 0.61
C PRO A 48 -10.42 -19.42 -0.56
N PRO A 49 -11.17 -19.47 -1.66
CA PRO A 49 -10.74 -20.15 -2.87
C PRO A 49 -9.51 -19.48 -3.49
N LYS A 50 -8.70 -20.25 -4.23
CA LYS A 50 -7.46 -19.75 -4.88
C LYS A 50 -7.67 -18.51 -5.75
N ALA A 51 -8.83 -18.40 -6.41
CA ALA A 51 -9.19 -17.25 -7.24
C ALA A 51 -9.22 -15.92 -6.46
N TYR A 52 -9.60 -15.96 -5.17
CA TYR A 52 -9.59 -14.79 -4.31
C TYR A 52 -8.17 -14.22 -4.15
N PHE A 53 -7.17 -15.09 -3.93
CA PHE A 53 -5.78 -14.67 -3.79
C PHE A 53 -5.19 -14.16 -5.11
N VAL A 54 -5.61 -14.71 -6.25
CA VAL A 54 -5.22 -14.19 -7.57
C VAL A 54 -5.77 -12.78 -7.78
N LEU A 55 -7.05 -12.56 -7.47
CA LEU A 55 -7.66 -11.24 -7.55
C LEU A 55 -6.95 -10.24 -6.61
N GLN A 56 -6.65 -10.66 -5.39
CA GLN A 56 -5.93 -9.85 -4.41
C GLN A 56 -4.52 -9.46 -4.89
N ARG A 57 -3.82 -10.34 -5.62
CA ARG A 57 -2.54 -9.98 -6.27
C ARG A 57 -2.72 -8.92 -7.33
N VAL A 58 -3.69 -9.09 -8.24
CA VAL A 58 -3.95 -8.13 -9.32
C VAL A 58 -4.26 -6.75 -8.74
N ILE A 59 -5.13 -6.71 -7.73
CA ILE A 59 -5.47 -5.47 -7.01
C ILE A 59 -4.24 -4.88 -6.32
N GLY A 60 -3.44 -5.71 -5.63
CA GLY A 60 -2.20 -5.29 -4.99
C GLY A 60 -1.20 -4.69 -5.97
N ILE A 61 -1.04 -5.28 -7.16
CA ILE A 61 -0.16 -4.77 -8.23
C ILE A 61 -0.65 -3.40 -8.72
N LEU A 62 -1.96 -3.25 -8.97
CA LEU A 62 -2.53 -1.98 -9.41
C LEU A 62 -2.30 -0.87 -8.37
N PHE A 63 -2.55 -1.15 -7.10
CA PHE A 63 -2.33 -0.17 -6.02
C PHE A 63 -0.85 0.11 -5.76
N ALA A 64 0.03 -0.89 -5.92
CA ALA A 64 1.46 -0.70 -5.84
C ALA A 64 1.96 0.19 -6.99
N ALA A 65 1.44 0.02 -8.20
CA ALA A 65 1.78 0.87 -9.35
C ALA A 65 1.40 2.34 -9.09
N VAL A 66 0.23 2.60 -8.51
CA VAL A 66 -0.17 3.97 -8.10
C VAL A 66 0.77 4.54 -7.05
N GLY A 67 1.11 3.76 -6.00
CA GLY A 67 2.04 4.20 -4.96
C GLY A 67 3.43 4.51 -5.51
N ILE A 68 3.98 3.64 -6.37
CA ILE A 68 5.26 3.83 -7.03
C ILE A 68 5.23 5.08 -7.94
N SER A 69 4.15 5.28 -8.70
CA SER A 69 3.99 6.47 -9.56
C SER A 69 4.04 7.76 -8.75
N PHE A 70 3.43 7.77 -7.56
CA PHE A 70 3.51 8.89 -6.64
C PHE A 70 4.95 9.14 -6.16
N TRP A 71 5.69 8.09 -5.77
CA TRP A 71 7.09 8.22 -5.37
C TRP A 71 7.99 8.76 -6.50
N VAL A 72 7.78 8.28 -7.73
CA VAL A 72 8.50 8.77 -8.91
C VAL A 72 8.18 10.25 -9.14
N PHE A 73 6.90 10.64 -9.04
CA PHE A 73 6.50 12.05 -9.16
C PHE A 73 7.19 12.92 -8.12
N VAL A 74 7.18 12.52 -6.84
CA VAL A 74 7.86 13.24 -5.76
C VAL A 74 9.35 13.38 -6.05
N TRP A 75 10.02 12.29 -6.45
CA TRP A 75 11.44 12.32 -6.79
C TRP A 75 11.78 13.30 -7.92
N THR A 76 10.96 13.33 -8.99
CA THR A 76 11.19 14.24 -10.13
C THR A 76 10.95 15.72 -9.84
N ARG A 77 10.27 16.03 -8.73
CA ARG A 77 9.91 17.41 -8.32
C ARG A 77 10.77 17.92 -7.16
N HIS A 78 11.70 17.10 -6.68
CA HIS A 78 12.59 17.39 -5.57
C HIS A 78 13.92 17.96 -6.05
#